data_AF-A0A0K9P3N0-F1
#
_entry.id   AF-A0A0K9P3N0-F1
#
_cell.length_a   1.000
_cell.length_b   1.000
_cell.length_c   1.000
_cell.angle_alpha   90.00
_cell.angle_beta   90.00
_cell.angle_gamma   90.00
#
_symmetry.space_group_name_H-M   'P 1'
#
loop_
_entity.id
_entity.type
_entity.pdbx_description
1 polymer ?
#
loop_
_entity_poly.entity_id
_entity_poly.type
_entity_poly.pdbx_seq_one_letter_code
_entity_poly.pdbx_strand_id
1 'polypeptide(L)'
;MWQDFSFSDIRFAELAQHVDGGARVLKQNPVECLFQFLCSSNNNIKRIEKMVSSMERFGDFLGNVGGFDFYKFPSIDRLSCISEQQLRDAGFGYRAKFVVGTVKALQEKPGGGEHWLDSLRKMELCSVVRELCTLPGVGPKVASCVALFSLDQHHAIPVDTHVWQIATRYYIPELADAKLAPKLFSRVSDAFVAKFGKYAGWAQTLLFIGELPSPKTKKPTGGKKCKNDNNETY
;
A
#
# COMPACT_ATOMS: atom_id res chain seq x y z
N MET A 1 18.42 -13.16 2.24
CA MET A 1 17.26 -12.59 1.51
C MET A 1 17.61 -11.31 0.76
N TRP A 2 17.88 -10.17 1.42
CA TRP A 2 18.26 -8.92 0.72
C TRP A 2 19.52 -9.09 -0.13
N GLN A 3 20.53 -9.76 0.42
CA GLN A 3 21.73 -10.14 -0.33
C GLN A 3 21.38 -11.02 -1.54
N ASP A 4 20.53 -12.04 -1.36
CA ASP A 4 20.08 -12.92 -2.46
C ASP A 4 19.40 -12.12 -3.58
N PHE A 5 18.54 -11.16 -3.23
CA PHE A 5 17.92 -10.27 -4.21
C PHE A 5 18.94 -9.39 -4.93
N SER A 6 19.94 -8.85 -4.21
CA SER A 6 21.04 -8.08 -4.80
C SER A 6 21.91 -8.94 -5.73
N PHE A 7 22.13 -10.22 -5.41
CA PHE A 7 22.81 -11.15 -6.31
C PHE A 7 21.97 -11.47 -7.55
N SER A 8 20.64 -11.58 -7.39
CA SER A 8 19.73 -11.86 -8.50
C SER A 8 19.57 -10.67 -9.44
N ASP A 9 19.70 -9.43 -8.97
CA ASP A 9 19.37 -8.22 -9.74
C ASP A 9 20.27 -7.02 -9.42
N ILE A 10 20.98 -6.53 -10.43
CA ILE A 10 21.94 -5.41 -10.30
C ILE A 10 21.25 -4.10 -9.87
N ARG A 11 20.07 -3.81 -10.41
CA ARG A 11 19.33 -2.59 -10.08
C ARG A 11 18.83 -2.64 -8.63
N PHE A 12 18.39 -3.82 -8.19
CA PHE A 12 18.07 -4.04 -6.80
C PHE A 12 19.29 -3.81 -5.90
N ALA A 13 20.47 -4.32 -6.29
CA ALA A 13 21.71 -4.09 -5.56
C ALA A 13 22.07 -2.61 -5.43
N GLU A 14 21.93 -1.82 -6.51
CA GLU A 14 22.15 -0.38 -6.51
C GLU A 14 21.18 0.36 -5.55
N LEU A 15 19.89 0.03 -5.61
CA LEU A 15 18.89 0.67 -4.74
C LEU A 15 19.07 0.28 -3.27
N ALA A 16 19.45 -0.98 -2.99
CA ALA A 16 19.64 -1.47 -1.63
C ALA A 16 20.74 -0.71 -0.87
N GLN A 17 21.74 -0.17 -1.57
CA GLN A 17 22.80 0.67 -0.97
C GLN A 17 22.28 1.98 -0.37
N HIS A 18 21.11 2.45 -0.81
CA HIS A 18 20.54 3.73 -0.38
C HIS A 18 19.52 3.58 0.76
N VAL A 19 19.23 2.35 1.20
CA VAL A 19 18.27 2.09 2.27
C VAL A 19 19.02 1.54 3.47
N ASP A 20 19.49 2.45 4.32
CA ASP A 20 20.22 2.10 5.54
C ASP A 20 19.32 1.30 6.50
N GLY A 21 19.80 0.15 6.96
CA GLY A 21 19.03 -0.82 7.75
C GLY A 21 17.98 -1.65 6.98
N GLY A 22 17.81 -1.38 5.67
CA GLY A 22 16.95 -2.13 4.75
C GLY A 22 15.46 -1.80 4.82
N ALA A 23 14.76 -1.88 3.69
CA ALA A 23 13.30 -1.76 3.65
C ALA A 23 12.65 -3.06 4.17
N ARG A 24 11.44 -2.96 4.71
CA ARG A 24 10.66 -4.13 5.15
C ARG A 24 9.22 -3.99 4.68
N VAL A 25 8.63 -5.12 4.31
CA VAL A 25 7.19 -5.22 4.01
C VAL A 25 6.45 -5.38 5.33
N LEU A 26 5.50 -4.48 5.60
CA LEU A 26 4.65 -4.54 6.78
C LEU A 26 3.65 -5.71 6.66
N LYS A 27 3.34 -6.33 7.79
CA LYS A 27 2.23 -7.26 7.94
C LYS A 27 1.06 -6.52 8.60
N GLN A 28 0.22 -5.91 7.78
CA GLN A 28 -0.89 -5.08 8.22
C GLN A 28 -2.13 -5.91 8.59
N ASN A 29 -3.03 -5.30 9.35
CA ASN A 29 -4.37 -5.83 9.56
C ASN A 29 -5.12 -5.89 8.20
N PRO A 30 -5.79 -7.01 7.85
CA PRO A 30 -6.46 -7.14 6.55
C PRO A 30 -7.57 -6.14 6.27
N VAL A 31 -8.36 -5.76 7.28
CA VAL A 31 -9.44 -4.77 7.14
C VAL A 31 -8.85 -3.41 6.82
N GLU A 32 -7.91 -2.95 7.64
CA GLU A 32 -7.22 -1.67 7.45
C GLU A 32 -6.54 -1.61 6.09
N CYS A 33 -5.75 -2.63 5.75
CA CYS A 33 -5.03 -2.71 4.48
C CYS A 33 -5.99 -2.64 3.29
N LEU A 34 -7.11 -3.37 3.33
CA LEU A 34 -8.11 -3.36 2.26
C LEU A 34 -8.69 -1.95 2.02
N PHE A 35 -9.14 -1.28 3.07
CA PHE A 35 -9.75 0.05 2.94
C PHE A 35 -8.73 1.14 2.58
N GLN A 36 -7.48 1.04 3.06
CA GLN A 36 -6.38 1.90 2.62
C GLN A 36 -6.12 1.76 1.11
N PHE A 37 -6.04 0.53 0.59
CA PHE A 37 -5.80 0.33 -0.84
C PHE A 37 -7.02 0.63 -1.73
N LEU A 38 -8.24 0.52 -1.23
CA LEU A 38 -9.43 1.05 -1.92
C LEU A 38 -9.29 2.55 -2.20
N CYS A 39 -8.74 3.30 -1.25
CA CYS A 39 -8.44 4.73 -1.41
C CYS A 39 -7.33 5.01 -2.44
N SER A 40 -6.49 4.03 -2.76
CA SER A 40 -5.31 4.21 -3.61
C SER A 40 -5.56 4.17 -5.12
N SER A 41 -6.63 3.51 -5.56
CA SER A 41 -6.94 3.31 -6.98
C SER A 41 -6.99 4.64 -7.74
N ASN A 42 -6.21 4.85 -8.81
CA ASN A 42 -6.16 6.12 -9.58
C ASN A 42 -6.04 7.39 -8.69
N ASN A 43 -5.04 7.40 -7.80
CA ASN A 43 -4.87 8.46 -6.79
C ASN A 43 -3.38 8.78 -6.59
N ASN A 44 -3.06 9.76 -5.74
CA ASN A 44 -1.69 10.07 -5.33
C ASN A 44 -1.52 9.97 -3.81
N ILE A 45 -0.29 9.72 -3.36
CA ILE A 45 0.05 9.45 -1.95
C ILE A 45 -0.53 10.50 -1.01
N LYS A 46 -0.34 11.80 -1.29
CA LYS A 46 -0.83 12.90 -0.43
C LYS A 46 -2.35 12.88 -0.25
N ARG A 47 -3.10 12.53 -1.29
CA ARG A 47 -4.57 12.44 -1.20
C ARG A 47 -5.00 11.14 -0.51
N ILE A 48 -4.28 10.04 -0.73
CA ILE A 48 -4.53 8.77 -0.02
C ILE A 48 -4.35 8.96 1.48
N GLU A 49 -3.24 9.56 1.92
CA GLU A 49 -2.96 9.85 3.34
C GLU A 49 -4.09 10.65 3.99
N LYS A 50 -4.58 11.69 3.30
CA LYS A 50 -5.73 12.49 3.79
C LYS A 50 -7.01 11.67 3.91
N MET A 51 -7.30 10.83 2.91
CA MET A 51 -8.50 9.97 2.93
C MET A 51 -8.42 8.95 4.06
N VAL A 52 -7.27 8.29 4.24
CA VAL A 52 -7.05 7.31 5.31
C VAL A 52 -7.14 7.98 6.68
N SER A 53 -6.48 9.12 6.89
CA SER A 53 -6.57 9.87 8.15
C SER A 53 -8.00 10.33 8.46
N SER A 54 -8.77 10.72 7.43
CA SER A 54 -10.20 11.03 7.61
C SER A 54 -11.02 9.78 7.97
N MET A 55 -10.65 8.60 7.45
CA MET A 55 -11.34 7.35 7.76
C MET A 55 -11.06 6.90 9.20
N GLU A 56 -9.81 7.01 9.65
CA GLU A 56 -9.37 6.66 11.00
C GLU A 56 -10.19 7.41 12.08
N ARG A 57 -10.58 8.66 11.81
CA ARG A 57 -11.41 9.47 12.72
C ARG A 57 -12.80 8.89 13.01
N PHE A 58 -13.30 7.95 12.19
CA PHE A 58 -14.53 7.23 12.48
C PHE A 58 -14.33 6.05 13.45
N GLY A 59 -13.07 5.69 13.73
CA GLY A 59 -12.71 4.67 14.69
C GLY A 59 -12.71 5.17 16.13
N ASP A 60 -12.17 4.35 17.03
CA ASP A 60 -12.08 4.69 18.45
C ASP A 60 -10.91 5.63 18.71
N PHE A 61 -11.16 6.74 19.41
CA PHE A 61 -10.09 7.63 19.85
C PHE A 61 -9.21 6.91 20.88
N LEU A 62 -7.90 6.92 20.63
CA LEU A 62 -6.90 6.26 21.48
C LEU A 62 -6.19 7.26 22.40
N GLY A 63 -6.03 8.51 21.97
CA GLY A 63 -5.38 9.55 22.74
C GLY A 63 -4.70 10.60 21.89
N ASN A 64 -4.10 11.59 22.56
CA ASN A 64 -3.31 12.64 21.94
C ASN A 64 -1.83 12.49 22.34
N VAL A 65 -0.93 12.55 21.35
CA VAL A 65 0.52 12.56 21.60
C VAL A 65 1.15 13.68 20.78
N GLY A 66 1.81 14.63 21.44
CA GLY A 66 2.49 15.74 20.78
C GLY A 66 1.56 16.63 19.96
N GLY A 67 0.29 16.76 20.34
CA GLY A 67 -0.71 17.55 19.62
C GLY A 67 -1.36 16.80 18.44
N PHE A 68 -1.05 15.52 18.24
CA PHE A 68 -1.69 14.67 17.23
C PHE A 68 -2.67 13.71 17.88
N ASP A 69 -3.90 13.69 17.35
CA ASP A 69 -4.94 12.75 17.75
C ASP A 69 -4.76 11.42 17.03
N PHE A 70 -4.76 10.33 17.80
CA PHE A 70 -4.64 8.97 17.29
C PHE A 70 -5.97 8.24 17.47
N TYR A 71 -6.34 7.50 16.44
CA TYR A 71 -7.54 6.69 16.41
C TYR A 71 -7.17 5.26 16.00
N LYS A 72 -7.87 4.28 16.56
CA LYS A 72 -7.85 2.92 16.03
C LYS A 72 -8.53 2.95 14.67
N PHE A 73 -8.02 2.22 13.69
CA PHE A 73 -8.73 2.07 12.43
C PHE A 73 -10.15 1.51 12.68
N PRO A 74 -11.20 2.04 12.04
CA PRO A 74 -12.58 1.63 12.32
C PRO A 74 -12.81 0.15 11.98
N SER A 75 -13.54 -0.56 12.85
CA SER A 75 -14.03 -1.91 12.54
C SER A 75 -15.05 -1.88 11.40
N ILE A 76 -15.34 -3.05 10.84
CA ILE A 76 -16.36 -3.19 9.78
C ILE A 76 -17.73 -2.66 10.27
N ASP A 77 -18.08 -2.91 11.53
CA ASP A 77 -19.34 -2.41 12.11
C ASP A 77 -19.37 -0.88 12.19
N ARG A 78 -18.28 -0.22 12.61
CA ARG A 78 -18.21 1.24 12.62
C ARG A 78 -18.25 1.82 11.22
N LEU A 79 -17.55 1.19 10.28
CA LEU A 79 -17.61 1.58 8.86
C LEU A 79 -19.02 1.46 8.30
N SER A 80 -19.82 0.50 8.77
CA SER A 80 -21.22 0.29 8.32
C SER A 80 -22.15 1.43 8.74
N CYS A 81 -21.81 2.17 9.80
CA CYS A 81 -22.54 3.34 10.25
C CYS A 81 -22.23 4.61 9.44
N ILE A 82 -21.23 4.58 8.55
CA ILE A 82 -20.83 5.73 7.74
C ILE A 82 -21.63 5.73 6.43
N SER A 83 -22.36 6.82 6.17
CA SER A 83 -23.07 6.98 4.91
C SER A 83 -22.12 7.28 3.75
N GLU A 84 -22.56 6.95 2.52
CA GLU A 84 -21.83 7.33 1.31
C GLU A 84 -21.63 8.85 1.22
N GLN A 85 -22.62 9.63 1.65
CA GLN A 85 -22.54 11.10 1.63
C GLN A 85 -21.45 11.63 2.57
N GLN A 86 -21.34 11.11 3.80
CA GLN A 86 -20.26 11.50 4.72
C GLN A 86 -18.87 11.25 4.11
N LEU A 87 -18.68 10.13 3.42
CA LEU A 87 -17.42 9.84 2.72
C LEU A 87 -17.18 10.77 1.53
N ARG A 88 -18.23 11.13 0.78
CA ARG A 88 -18.14 12.11 -0.31
C ARG A 88 -17.73 13.48 0.20
N ASP A 89 -18.34 13.93 1.30
CA ASP A 89 -18.01 15.18 1.98
C ASP A 89 -16.57 15.16 2.51
N ALA A 90 -16.08 13.99 2.94
CA ALA A 90 -14.69 13.74 3.31
C ALA A 90 -13.73 13.59 2.10
N GLY A 91 -14.19 13.82 0.87
CA GLY A 91 -13.33 13.88 -0.33
C GLY A 91 -13.01 12.55 -1.00
N PHE A 92 -13.72 11.46 -0.66
CA PHE A 92 -13.51 10.15 -1.25
C PHE A 92 -13.94 10.07 -2.73
N GLY A 93 -14.84 10.97 -3.16
CA GLY A 93 -15.40 10.98 -4.51
C GLY A 93 -16.11 9.67 -4.83
N TYR A 94 -15.88 9.12 -6.03
CA TYR A 94 -16.52 7.87 -6.45
C TYR A 94 -16.16 6.66 -5.55
N ARG A 95 -15.04 6.71 -4.82
CA ARG A 95 -14.61 5.62 -3.92
C ARG A 95 -15.51 5.49 -2.70
N ALA A 96 -16.29 6.51 -2.35
CA ALA A 96 -17.28 6.43 -1.28
C ALA A 96 -18.24 5.25 -1.49
N LYS A 97 -18.71 5.07 -2.74
CA LYS A 97 -19.56 3.93 -3.13
C LYS A 97 -18.86 2.58 -2.94
N PHE A 98 -17.56 2.52 -3.24
CA PHE A 98 -16.75 1.29 -3.09
C PHE A 98 -16.54 0.93 -1.62
N VAL A 99 -16.27 1.92 -0.76
CA VAL A 99 -16.14 1.71 0.68
C VAL A 99 -17.44 1.14 1.25
N VAL A 100 -18.58 1.82 1.03
CA VAL A 100 -19.89 1.36 1.53
C VAL A 100 -20.27 0.00 0.96
N GLY A 101 -20.06 -0.21 -0.34
CA GLY A 101 -20.34 -1.50 -0.98
C GLY A 101 -19.45 -2.63 -0.44
N THR A 102 -18.17 -2.36 -0.17
CA THR A 102 -17.24 -3.34 0.40
C THR A 102 -17.62 -3.69 1.83
N VAL A 103 -18.04 -2.72 2.65
CA VAL A 103 -18.53 -3.00 4.01
C VAL A 103 -19.71 -3.96 3.98
N LYS A 104 -20.72 -3.69 3.14
CA LYS A 104 -21.88 -4.58 2.97
C LYS A 104 -21.48 -5.98 2.51
N ALA A 105 -20.65 -6.06 1.47
CA ALA A 105 -20.17 -7.34 0.95
C ALA A 105 -19.38 -8.14 2.00
N LEU A 106 -18.62 -7.47 2.87
CA LEU A 106 -17.89 -8.10 3.97
C LEU A 106 -18.82 -8.59 5.09
N GLN A 107 -19.87 -7.83 5.44
CA GLN A 107 -20.87 -8.25 6.43
C GLN A 107 -21.63 -9.51 5.98
N GLU A 108 -21.79 -9.69 4.67
CA GLU A 108 -22.42 -10.86 4.06
C GLU A 108 -21.48 -12.09 3.97
N LYS A 109 -20.18 -11.95 4.29
CA LYS A 109 -19.24 -13.08 4.20
C LYS A 109 -19.44 -14.10 5.33
N PRO A 110 -19.19 -15.40 5.07
CA PRO A 110 -19.29 -16.44 6.08
C PRO A 110 -18.40 -16.19 7.30
N GLY A 111 -18.99 -16.18 8.50
CA GLY A 111 -18.28 -15.92 9.75
C GLY A 111 -17.92 -14.44 9.99
N GLY A 112 -18.40 -13.52 9.14
CA GLY A 112 -18.09 -12.10 9.20
C GLY A 112 -16.85 -11.71 8.39
N GLY A 113 -16.79 -10.44 8.00
CA GLY A 113 -15.77 -9.94 7.08
C GLY A 113 -14.33 -10.09 7.56
N GLU A 114 -14.06 -9.90 8.86
CA GLU A 114 -12.71 -10.06 9.42
C GLU A 114 -12.25 -11.51 9.35
N HIS A 115 -13.10 -12.44 9.79
CA HIS A 115 -12.82 -13.88 9.74
C HIS A 115 -12.64 -14.36 8.30
N TRP A 116 -13.49 -13.90 7.38
CA TRP A 116 -13.33 -14.23 5.97
C TRP A 116 -12.00 -13.73 5.41
N LEU A 117 -11.62 -12.46 5.67
CA LEU A 117 -10.33 -11.92 5.23
C LEU A 117 -9.14 -12.72 5.79
N ASP A 118 -9.17 -13.08 7.07
CA ASP A 118 -8.10 -13.90 7.67
C ASP A 118 -8.06 -15.32 7.09
N SER A 119 -9.20 -15.89 6.72
CA SER A 119 -9.24 -17.21 6.07
C SER A 119 -8.49 -17.23 4.73
N LEU A 120 -8.43 -16.09 4.03
CA LEU A 120 -7.71 -15.96 2.75
C LEU A 120 -6.21 -16.19 2.87
N ARG A 121 -5.61 -16.01 4.06
CA ARG A 121 -4.18 -16.30 4.31
C ARG A 121 -3.80 -17.75 4.01
N LYS A 122 -4.77 -18.67 4.12
CA LYS A 122 -4.58 -20.12 3.93
C LYS A 122 -4.79 -20.57 2.48
N MET A 123 -5.10 -19.65 1.57
CA MET A 123 -5.39 -19.93 0.17
C MET A 123 -4.20 -19.61 -0.73
N GLU A 124 -4.19 -20.21 -1.92
CA GLU A 124 -3.25 -19.87 -2.98
C GLU A 124 -3.53 -18.48 -3.56
N LEU A 125 -2.47 -17.74 -3.93
CA LEU A 125 -2.54 -16.35 -4.39
C LEU A 125 -3.60 -16.11 -5.47
N CYS A 126 -3.69 -16.99 -6.48
CA CYS A 126 -4.68 -16.86 -7.55
C CYS A 126 -6.11 -16.85 -7.00
N SER A 127 -6.40 -17.72 -6.02
CA SER A 127 -7.69 -17.74 -5.36
C SER A 127 -7.90 -16.52 -4.47
N VAL A 128 -6.89 -16.08 -3.71
CA VAL A 128 -6.95 -14.86 -2.89
C VAL A 128 -7.31 -13.65 -3.75
N VAL A 129 -6.63 -13.46 -4.88
CA VAL A 129 -6.87 -12.33 -5.79
C VAL A 129 -8.28 -12.41 -6.36
N ARG A 130 -8.73 -13.59 -6.80
CA ARG A 130 -10.08 -13.79 -7.33
C ARG A 130 -11.15 -13.47 -6.28
N GLU A 131 -10.99 -13.97 -5.07
CA GLU A 131 -11.92 -13.72 -3.96
C GLU A 131 -11.99 -12.24 -3.59
N LEU A 132 -10.85 -11.57 -3.45
CA LEU A 132 -10.81 -10.12 -3.18
C LEU A 132 -11.43 -9.30 -4.31
N CYS A 133 -11.24 -9.69 -5.58
CA CYS A 133 -11.84 -8.99 -6.72
C CYS A 133 -13.37 -9.10 -6.77
N THR A 134 -13.99 -9.92 -5.91
CA THR A 134 -15.46 -9.93 -5.76
C THR A 134 -15.97 -8.68 -5.04
N LEU A 135 -15.10 -7.96 -4.31
CA LEU A 135 -15.47 -6.79 -3.54
C LEU A 135 -15.57 -5.52 -4.41
N PRO A 136 -16.56 -4.64 -4.17
CA PRO A 136 -16.73 -3.40 -4.93
C PRO A 136 -15.48 -2.51 -4.94
N GLY A 137 -14.97 -2.18 -6.13
CA GLY A 137 -13.81 -1.30 -6.30
C GLY A 137 -12.46 -2.00 -6.11
N VAL A 138 -12.43 -3.30 -5.81
CA VAL A 138 -11.21 -4.09 -5.73
C VAL A 138 -10.92 -4.73 -7.09
N GLY A 139 -9.93 -4.19 -7.80
CA GLY A 139 -9.36 -4.81 -8.99
C GLY A 139 -8.08 -5.62 -8.68
N PRO A 140 -7.49 -6.31 -9.67
CA PRO A 140 -6.32 -7.18 -9.47
C PRO A 140 -5.14 -6.50 -8.76
N LYS A 141 -4.88 -5.23 -9.06
CA LYS A 141 -3.83 -4.44 -8.39
C LYS A 141 -4.12 -4.27 -6.90
N VAL A 142 -5.32 -3.82 -6.54
CA VAL A 142 -5.74 -3.62 -5.15
C VAL A 142 -5.71 -4.95 -4.41
N ALA A 143 -6.28 -6.00 -5.00
CA ALA A 143 -6.26 -7.36 -4.44
C ALA A 143 -4.82 -7.84 -4.18
N SER A 144 -3.90 -7.63 -5.13
CA SER A 144 -2.49 -8.00 -4.96
C SER A 144 -1.79 -7.17 -3.89
N CYS A 145 -2.11 -5.88 -3.73
CA CYS A 145 -1.61 -5.08 -2.61
C CYS A 145 -2.07 -5.69 -1.27
N VAL A 146 -3.36 -5.99 -1.11
CA VAL A 146 -3.90 -6.60 0.11
C VAL A 146 -3.26 -7.96 0.37
N ALA A 147 -3.11 -8.77 -0.67
CA ALA A 147 -2.46 -10.08 -0.60
C ALA A 147 -1.01 -9.97 -0.07
N LEU A 148 -0.23 -9.04 -0.63
CA LEU A 148 1.17 -8.80 -0.27
C LEU A 148 1.35 -8.24 1.14
N PHE A 149 0.58 -7.20 1.48
CA PHE A 149 0.79 -6.40 2.69
C PHE A 149 0.00 -6.89 3.90
N SER A 150 -0.97 -7.79 3.71
CA SER A 150 -1.80 -8.24 4.83
C SER A 150 -2.13 -9.73 4.85
N LEU A 151 -2.02 -10.49 3.75
CA LEU A 151 -2.48 -11.89 3.68
C LEU A 151 -1.36 -12.93 3.50
N ASP A 152 -0.12 -12.56 3.84
CA ASP A 152 1.05 -13.45 3.80
C ASP A 152 1.43 -13.99 2.40
N GLN A 153 0.91 -13.39 1.33
CA GLN A 153 1.22 -13.78 -0.06
C GLN A 153 2.48 -13.06 -0.56
N HIS A 154 3.65 -13.47 -0.06
CA HIS A 154 4.91 -12.74 -0.25
C HIS A 154 5.43 -12.62 -1.70
N HIS A 155 4.91 -13.44 -2.61
CA HIS A 155 5.23 -13.41 -4.03
C HIS A 155 4.20 -12.63 -4.86
N ALA A 156 3.16 -12.06 -4.24
CA ALA A 156 2.17 -11.25 -4.94
C ALA A 156 2.80 -9.97 -5.49
N ILE A 157 2.50 -9.65 -6.75
CA ILE A 157 3.04 -8.49 -7.48
C ILE A 157 1.89 -7.52 -7.81
N PRO A 158 1.76 -6.39 -7.10
CA PRO A 158 0.76 -5.39 -7.42
C PRO A 158 1.14 -4.62 -8.70
N VAL A 159 0.68 -5.09 -9.85
CA VAL A 159 1.00 -4.48 -11.15
C VAL A 159 0.22 -3.18 -11.34
N ASP A 160 0.93 -2.06 -11.29
CA ASP A 160 0.46 -0.75 -11.74
C ASP A 160 1.32 -0.22 -12.90
N THR A 161 1.18 1.06 -13.24
CA THR A 161 1.95 1.67 -14.33
C THR A 161 3.46 1.71 -14.06
N HIS A 162 3.88 1.91 -12.82
CA HIS A 162 5.31 1.94 -12.47
C HIS A 162 5.90 0.53 -12.49
N VAL A 163 5.20 -0.44 -11.91
CA VAL A 163 5.63 -1.84 -11.95
C VAL A 163 5.65 -2.38 -13.38
N TRP A 164 4.68 -1.98 -14.21
CA TRP A 164 4.69 -2.27 -15.64
C TRP A 164 5.96 -1.72 -16.32
N GLN A 165 6.29 -0.45 -16.09
CA GLN A 165 7.49 0.18 -16.65
C GLN A 165 8.78 -0.51 -16.20
N ILE A 166 8.89 -0.91 -14.94
CA ILE A 166 10.03 -1.70 -14.45
C ILE A 166 10.10 -3.03 -15.21
N ALA A 167 8.98 -3.76 -15.27
CA ALA A 167 8.94 -5.08 -15.88
C ALA A 167 9.31 -5.02 -17.37
N THR A 168 8.69 -4.16 -18.14
CA THR A 168 8.94 -4.05 -19.59
C THR A 168 10.27 -3.41 -19.93
N ARG A 169 10.93 -2.73 -18.98
CA ARG A 169 12.27 -2.20 -19.21
C ARG A 169 13.37 -3.23 -18.90
N TYR A 170 13.18 -4.07 -17.89
CA TYR A 170 14.27 -4.89 -17.35
C TYR A 170 14.05 -6.40 -17.41
N TYR A 171 12.79 -6.87 -17.41
CA TYR A 171 12.49 -8.29 -17.24
C TYR A 171 11.77 -8.93 -18.43
N ILE A 172 10.94 -8.16 -19.12
CA ILE A 172 10.16 -8.59 -20.29
C ILE A 172 10.19 -7.51 -21.40
N PRO A 173 11.38 -7.17 -21.93
CA PRO A 173 11.56 -6.11 -22.91
C PRO A 173 10.76 -6.28 -24.21
N GLU A 174 10.38 -7.52 -24.54
CA GLU A 174 9.52 -7.80 -25.68
C GLU A 174 8.09 -7.22 -25.54
N LEU A 175 7.70 -6.74 -24.36
CA LEU A 175 6.43 -6.05 -24.12
C LEU A 175 6.56 -4.52 -24.03
N ALA A 176 7.71 -3.93 -24.35
CA ALA A 176 7.94 -2.48 -24.23
C ALA A 176 6.90 -1.63 -24.98
N ASP A 177 6.48 -2.06 -26.18
CA ASP A 177 5.49 -1.35 -27.01
C ASP A 177 4.03 -1.75 -26.69
N ALA A 178 3.83 -2.75 -25.82
CA ALA A 178 2.50 -3.19 -25.45
C ALA A 178 1.87 -2.24 -24.41
N LYS A 179 0.55 -2.05 -24.52
CA LYS A 179 -0.22 -1.35 -23.49
C LYS A 179 -0.48 -2.27 -22.30
N LEU A 180 -0.41 -1.71 -21.09
CA LEU A 180 -0.79 -2.41 -19.87
C LEU A 180 -2.23 -2.94 -19.99
N ALA A 181 -2.37 -4.26 -19.86
CA ALA A 181 -3.65 -4.95 -19.96
C ALA A 181 -3.73 -6.07 -18.90
N PRO A 182 -4.90 -6.34 -18.31
CA PRO A 182 -5.05 -7.36 -17.26
C PRO A 182 -4.50 -8.74 -17.63
N LYS A 183 -4.64 -9.16 -18.89
CA LYS A 183 -4.11 -10.43 -19.41
C LYS A 183 -2.58 -10.55 -19.33
N LEU A 184 -1.86 -9.45 -19.15
CA LEU A 184 -0.41 -9.40 -19.06
C LEU A 184 0.09 -9.34 -17.61
N PHE A 185 -0.79 -9.23 -16.62
CA PHE A 185 -0.40 -9.10 -15.21
C PHE A 185 0.26 -10.39 -14.69
N SER A 186 -0.19 -11.56 -15.18
CA SER A 186 0.46 -12.84 -14.89
C SER A 186 1.88 -12.86 -15.42
N ARG A 187 2.11 -12.44 -16.67
CA ARG A 187 3.46 -12.37 -17.26
C ARG A 187 4.42 -11.49 -16.46
N VAL A 188 3.94 -10.34 -15.97
CA VAL A 188 4.72 -9.47 -15.08
C VAL A 188 5.02 -10.21 -13.78
N SER A 189 4.00 -10.81 -13.17
CA SER A 189 4.16 -11.53 -11.90
C SER A 189 5.18 -12.67 -12.02
N ASP A 190 5.06 -13.49 -13.08
CA ASP A 190 5.96 -14.60 -13.38
C ASP A 190 7.40 -14.12 -13.58
N ALA A 191 7.60 -12.98 -14.25
CA ALA A 191 8.93 -12.41 -14.45
C ALA A 191 9.61 -12.00 -13.14
N PHE A 192 8.86 -11.36 -12.22
CA PHE A 192 9.38 -11.03 -10.89
C PHE A 192 9.61 -12.29 -10.05
N VAL A 193 8.72 -13.28 -10.09
CA VAL A 193 8.86 -14.54 -9.35
C VAL A 193 10.03 -15.37 -9.87
N ALA A 194 10.25 -15.41 -11.19
CA ALA A 194 11.42 -16.07 -11.77
C ALA A 194 12.74 -15.45 -11.29
N LYS A 195 12.75 -14.13 -11.05
CA LYS A 195 13.93 -13.38 -10.62
C LYS A 195 14.19 -13.45 -9.11
N PHE A 196 13.13 -13.34 -8.30
CA PHE A 196 13.22 -13.13 -6.84
C PHE A 196 12.57 -14.24 -6.00
N GLY A 197 11.97 -15.24 -6.64
CA GLY A 197 11.39 -16.42 -6.00
C GLY A 197 10.21 -16.10 -5.07
N LYS A 198 10.12 -16.87 -3.98
CA LYS A 198 8.98 -16.85 -3.04
C LYS A 198 8.70 -15.51 -2.34
N TYR A 199 9.64 -14.57 -2.37
CA TYR A 199 9.52 -13.25 -1.75
C TYR A 199 9.56 -12.12 -2.79
N ALA A 200 9.20 -12.41 -4.04
CA ALA A 200 9.28 -11.44 -5.14
C ALA A 200 8.51 -10.13 -4.90
N GLY A 201 7.39 -10.15 -4.18
CA GLY A 201 6.65 -8.94 -3.81
C GLY A 201 7.45 -8.03 -2.87
N TRP A 202 8.32 -8.59 -2.04
CA TRP A 202 9.19 -7.80 -1.17
C TRP A 202 10.27 -7.10 -1.98
N ALA A 203 10.88 -7.81 -2.93
CA ALA A 203 11.87 -7.21 -3.82
C ALA A 203 11.24 -6.12 -4.71
N GLN A 204 10.06 -6.40 -5.26
CA GLN A 204 9.28 -5.45 -6.04
C GLN A 204 8.97 -4.16 -5.27
N THR A 205 8.72 -4.24 -3.96
CA THR A 205 8.44 -3.05 -3.14
C THR A 205 9.61 -2.05 -3.15
N LEU A 206 10.86 -2.51 -3.05
CA LEU A 206 12.01 -1.60 -3.16
C LEU A 206 12.17 -1.03 -4.56
N LEU A 207 12.07 -1.89 -5.58
CA LEU A 207 12.19 -1.46 -6.98
C LEU A 207 11.16 -0.38 -7.32
N PHE A 208 9.94 -0.53 -6.79
CA PHE A 208 8.88 0.47 -6.90
C PHE A 208 9.21 1.77 -6.18
N ILE A 209 9.71 1.71 -4.94
CA ILE A 209 10.12 2.93 -4.19
C ILE A 209 11.18 3.71 -4.97
N GLY A 210 12.12 3.01 -5.61
CA GLY A 210 13.15 3.64 -6.45
C GLY A 210 12.62 4.35 -7.71
N GLU A 211 11.40 4.07 -8.16
CA GLU A 211 10.74 4.78 -9.28
C GLU A 211 9.92 5.99 -8.83
N LEU A 212 9.64 6.13 -7.52
CA LEU A 212 8.90 7.27 -7.02
C LEU A 212 9.76 8.54 -7.11
N PRO A 213 9.19 9.70 -7.49
CA PRO A 213 9.93 10.95 -7.51
C PRO A 213 10.50 11.24 -6.12
N SER A 214 11.81 11.50 -6.04
CA SER A 214 12.43 11.87 -4.76
C SER A 214 11.73 13.11 -4.19
N PRO A 215 11.35 13.10 -2.90
CA PRO A 215 10.82 14.30 -2.26
C PRO A 215 11.82 15.43 -2.45
N LYS A 216 11.39 16.58 -3.00
CA LYS A 216 12.22 17.79 -3.02
C LYS A 216 12.61 18.08 -1.57
N THR A 217 13.87 17.86 -1.21
CA THR A 217 14.40 18.21 0.10
C THR A 217 14.18 19.71 0.28
N LYS A 218 13.24 20.08 1.16
CA LYS A 218 13.16 21.47 1.63
C LYS A 218 14.48 21.72 2.36
N LYS A 219 15.34 22.56 1.77
CA LYS A 219 16.51 23.10 2.48
C LYS A 219 16.02 23.62 3.84
N PRO A 220 16.72 23.31 4.95
CA PRO A 220 16.40 23.92 6.23
C PRO A 220 16.51 25.44 6.03
N THR A 221 15.40 26.14 6.18
CA THR A 221 15.40 27.60 6.26
C THR A 221 16.22 27.97 7.49
N GLY A 222 17.31 28.71 7.29
CA GLY A 222 18.29 29.03 8.32
C GLY A 222 17.66 29.46 9.64
N GLY A 223 18.05 28.79 10.71
CA GLY A 223 17.72 29.18 12.07
C GLY A 223 18.20 30.61 12.33
N LYS A 224 17.30 31.43 12.88
CA LYS A 224 17.65 32.73 13.48
C LYS A 224 18.75 32.49 14.52
N LYS A 225 19.88 33.18 14.38
CA LYS A 225 20.92 33.26 15.41
C LYS A 225 20.25 33.69 16.73
N CYS A 226 20.30 32.84 17.75
CA CYS A 226 20.12 33.28 19.13
C CYS A 226 21.29 34.20 19.47
N LYS A 227 20.98 35.39 19.99
CA LYS A 227 21.96 36.26 20.63
C LYS A 227 22.42 35.56 21.91
N ASN A 228 23.73 35.39 22.06
CA ASN A 228 24.32 35.08 23.36
C ASN A 228 24.32 36.36 24.18
N ASP A 229 23.43 36.44 25.17
CA ASP A 229 23.62 37.36 26.29
C ASP A 229 24.60 36.68 27.26
N ASN A 230 25.86 37.13 27.18
CA ASN A 230 26.88 36.79 28.17
C ASN A 230 26.52 37.47 29.49
N ASN A 231 26.31 36.69 30.55
CA ASN A 231 26.13 37.22 31.90
C ASN A 231 27.01 36.41 32.89
N GLU A 232 28.26 36.86 33.01
CA GLU A 232 29.23 36.62 34.09
C GLU A 232 30.06 37.92 34.13
N THR A 233 30.34 38.63 35.22
CA THR A 233 30.47 38.30 36.65
C THR A 233 30.72 39.60 37.44
N TYR A 234 30.41 39.58 38.74
CA TYR A 234 30.76 40.53 39.84
C TYR A 234 30.16 41.94 39.84
#